data_AF-A0A2N4YNK0-F1
#
_entry.id   AF-A0A2N4YNK0-F1
#
_cell.length_a   1.000
_cell.length_b   1.000
_cell.length_c   1.000
_cell.angle_alpha   90.00
_cell.angle_beta   90.00
_cell.angle_gamma   90.00
#
_symmetry.space_group_name_H-M   'P 1'
#
loop_
_entity.id
_entity.type
_entity.pdbx_description
1 polymer ?
#
loop_
_entity_poly.entity_id
_entity_poly.type
_entity_poly.pdbx_seq_one_letter_code
_entity_poly.pdbx_strand_id
1 'polypeptide(L)'
;TFTIERCRPAQAGLLAAIHAMHEDRQHWTRADIQRRASAALARAAANGVTHLRSHIDWFTADAPDAWQEIARLDTVGITLERVALVPLTLFRDPADAGAIARTVATSGEGCLLGGFIHSSNWDAAAMANLLDSAARWDLDLDLHIDEELSEVSQGLTWL
;
A
#
# COMPACT_ATOMS: atom_id res chain seq x y z
N THR A 1 -1.11 -11.69 -4.23
CA THR A 1 -2.30 -11.65 -3.34
C THR A 1 -3.13 -12.92 -3.30
N PHE A 2 -2.93 -13.95 -4.16
CA PHE A 2 -3.74 -15.19 -4.18
C PHE A 2 -5.25 -14.95 -4.38
N THR A 3 -5.61 -13.98 -5.22
CA THR A 3 -7.00 -13.61 -5.53
C THR A 3 -7.41 -13.87 -6.99
N ILE A 4 -6.47 -14.29 -7.86
CA ILE A 4 -6.68 -14.41 -9.32
C ILE A 4 -7.86 -15.31 -9.72
N GLU A 5 -8.21 -16.29 -8.90
CA GLU A 5 -9.33 -17.20 -9.16
C GLU A 5 -10.70 -16.51 -9.08
N ARG A 6 -10.81 -15.43 -8.28
CA ARG A 6 -12.07 -14.71 -8.00
C ARG A 6 -12.04 -13.22 -8.39
N CYS A 7 -10.85 -12.63 -8.49
CA CYS A 7 -10.63 -11.25 -8.90
C CYS A 7 -10.18 -11.24 -10.36
N ARG A 8 -11.10 -11.02 -11.29
CA ARG A 8 -10.84 -11.01 -12.72
C ARG A 8 -11.20 -9.64 -13.31
N PRO A 9 -10.21 -8.86 -13.78
CA PRO A 9 -10.47 -7.59 -14.44
C PRO A 9 -11.31 -7.78 -15.71
N ALA A 10 -12.26 -6.89 -15.96
CA ALA A 10 -13.10 -6.94 -17.17
C ALA A 10 -12.30 -6.70 -18.46
N GLN A 11 -11.13 -6.04 -18.35
CA GLN A 11 -10.20 -5.78 -19.43
C GLN A 11 -8.76 -5.71 -18.90
N ALA A 12 -7.77 -5.79 -19.79
CA ALA A 12 -6.38 -5.59 -19.41
C ALA A 12 -6.10 -4.15 -18.98
N GLY A 13 -5.15 -3.97 -18.05
CA GLY A 13 -4.67 -2.66 -17.60
C GLY A 13 -4.86 -2.42 -16.10
N LEU A 14 -4.09 -1.45 -15.58
CA LEU A 14 -4.02 -1.15 -14.15
C LEU A 14 -5.38 -0.76 -13.56
N LEU A 15 -6.09 0.20 -14.17
CA LEU A 15 -7.35 0.71 -13.62
C LEU A 15 -8.44 -0.37 -13.54
N ALA A 16 -8.51 -1.26 -14.52
CA ALA A 16 -9.44 -2.39 -14.49
C ALA A 16 -9.06 -3.40 -13.39
N ALA A 17 -7.77 -3.59 -13.13
CA ALA A 17 -7.28 -4.43 -12.04
C ALA A 17 -7.57 -3.83 -10.66
N ILE A 18 -7.37 -2.52 -10.49
CA ILE A 18 -7.73 -1.79 -9.27
C ILE A 18 -9.23 -1.92 -9.01
N HIS A 19 -10.07 -1.71 -10.04
CA HIS A 19 -11.52 -1.85 -9.91
C HIS A 19 -11.93 -3.26 -9.46
N ALA A 20 -11.39 -4.31 -10.11
CA ALA A 20 -11.68 -5.69 -9.71
C ALA A 20 -11.17 -6.03 -8.31
N MET A 21 -10.07 -5.44 -7.86
CA MET A 21 -9.55 -5.63 -6.50
C MET A 21 -10.43 -4.94 -5.47
N HIS A 22 -10.92 -3.74 -5.80
CA HIS A 22 -11.86 -2.99 -4.97
C HIS A 22 -13.17 -3.76 -4.79
N GLU A 23 -13.70 -4.36 -5.85
CA GLU A 23 -14.87 -5.24 -5.78
C GLU A 23 -14.58 -6.51 -4.97
N ASP A 24 -13.42 -7.17 -5.15
CA ASP A 24 -13.08 -8.37 -4.38
C ASP A 24 -12.91 -8.10 -2.88
N ARG A 25 -12.52 -6.87 -2.51
CA ARG A 25 -12.27 -6.46 -1.12
C ARG A 25 -13.46 -6.73 -0.19
N GLN A 26 -14.69 -6.67 -0.69
CA GLN A 26 -15.88 -6.96 0.11
C GLN A 26 -15.90 -8.38 0.69
N HIS A 27 -15.14 -9.32 0.10
CA HIS A 27 -15.01 -10.70 0.55
C HIS A 27 -13.85 -10.91 1.55
N TRP A 28 -13.05 -9.89 1.84
CA TRP A 28 -11.84 -10.03 2.62
C TRP A 28 -12.16 -10.06 4.11
N THR A 29 -12.05 -11.25 4.68
CA THR A 29 -12.04 -11.46 6.13
C THR A 29 -10.62 -11.54 6.65
N ARG A 30 -10.44 -11.38 7.97
CA ARG A 30 -9.15 -11.58 8.62
C ARG A 30 -8.52 -12.93 8.30
N ALA A 31 -9.33 -14.01 8.34
CA ALA A 31 -8.90 -15.36 7.98
C ALA A 31 -8.51 -15.48 6.50
N ASP A 32 -9.22 -14.79 5.60
CA ASP A 32 -8.86 -14.73 4.18
C ASP A 32 -7.52 -14.04 3.95
N ILE A 33 -7.28 -12.90 4.61
CA ILE A 33 -6.03 -12.15 4.53
C ILE A 33 -4.87 -12.99 5.06
N GLN A 34 -4.99 -13.55 6.27
CA GLN A 34 -3.98 -14.43 6.88
C GLN A 34 -3.62 -15.59 5.96
N ARG A 35 -4.63 -16.35 5.50
CA ARG A 35 -4.41 -17.50 4.62
C ARG A 35 -3.63 -17.14 3.36
N ARG A 36 -4.00 -16.05 2.68
CA ARG A 36 -3.34 -15.62 1.44
C ARG A 36 -1.94 -15.08 1.69
N ALA A 37 -1.74 -14.32 2.75
CA ALA A 37 -0.44 -13.73 3.08
C ALA A 37 0.55 -14.80 3.58
N SER A 38 0.13 -15.73 4.44
CA SER A 38 0.97 -16.87 4.86
C SER A 38 1.38 -17.74 3.67
N ALA A 39 0.46 -18.02 2.73
CA ALA A 39 0.79 -18.76 1.52
C ALA A 39 1.82 -18.02 0.64
N ALA A 40 1.74 -16.68 0.57
CA ALA A 40 2.71 -15.84 -0.12
C ALA A 40 4.09 -15.92 0.51
N LEU A 41 4.17 -15.75 1.84
CA LEU A 41 5.42 -15.81 2.60
C LEU A 41 6.06 -17.20 2.49
N ALA A 42 5.29 -18.27 2.68
CA ALA A 42 5.80 -19.64 2.57
C ALA A 42 6.37 -19.91 1.16
N ARG A 43 5.69 -19.43 0.11
CA ARG A 43 6.19 -19.56 -1.27
C ARG A 43 7.46 -18.72 -1.47
N ALA A 44 7.53 -17.51 -0.94
CA ALA A 44 8.72 -16.67 -1.02
C ALA A 44 9.91 -17.34 -0.33
N ALA A 45 9.73 -17.82 0.91
CA ALA A 45 10.76 -18.51 1.68
C ALA A 45 11.26 -19.78 0.97
N ALA A 46 10.35 -20.58 0.42
CA ALA A 46 10.70 -21.79 -0.35
C ALA A 46 11.52 -21.49 -1.61
N ASN A 47 11.50 -20.25 -2.10
CA ASN A 47 12.30 -19.78 -3.23
C ASN A 47 13.50 -18.93 -2.80
N GLY A 48 13.90 -19.00 -1.52
CA GLY A 48 15.11 -18.35 -1.02
C GLY A 48 14.98 -16.85 -0.73
N VAL A 49 13.75 -16.29 -0.74
CA VAL A 49 13.52 -14.92 -0.33
C VAL A 49 13.72 -14.81 1.18
N THR A 50 14.55 -13.86 1.62
CA THR A 50 14.81 -13.57 3.04
C THR A 50 14.38 -12.17 3.45
N HIS A 51 14.08 -11.30 2.48
CA HIS A 51 13.59 -9.94 2.69
C HIS A 51 12.44 -9.67 1.72
N LEU A 52 11.32 -9.17 2.23
CA LEU A 52 10.13 -8.89 1.45
C LEU A 52 9.52 -7.58 1.89
N ARG A 53 9.21 -6.70 0.95
CA ARG A 53 8.41 -5.51 1.17
C ARG A 53 7.03 -5.71 0.54
N SER A 54 5.98 -5.50 1.31
CA SER A 54 4.59 -5.62 0.85
C SER A 54 3.86 -4.30 1.00
N HIS A 55 3.35 -3.80 -0.12
CA HIS A 55 2.34 -2.75 -0.14
C HIS A 55 1.00 -3.29 0.35
N ILE A 56 0.33 -2.51 1.19
CA ILE A 56 -0.98 -2.82 1.77
C ILE A 56 -1.93 -1.68 1.41
N ASP A 57 -2.95 -2.00 0.62
CA ASP A 57 -3.90 -0.99 0.14
C ASP A 57 -4.65 -0.31 1.29
N TRP A 58 -4.63 1.02 1.28
CA TRP A 58 -5.25 1.88 2.28
C TRP A 58 -6.21 2.85 1.59
N PHE A 59 -7.46 2.97 2.08
CA PHE A 59 -8.50 3.70 1.33
C PHE A 59 -9.35 4.67 2.17
N THR A 60 -9.13 4.71 3.47
CA THR A 60 -9.90 5.50 4.45
C THR A 60 -8.94 6.22 5.38
N ALA A 61 -9.43 7.10 6.25
CA ALA A 61 -8.57 7.68 7.29
C ALA A 61 -8.00 6.59 8.22
N ASP A 62 -8.81 5.58 8.55
CA ASP A 62 -8.41 4.47 9.41
C ASP A 62 -7.64 3.39 8.67
N ALA A 63 -6.72 2.74 9.40
CA ALA A 63 -5.94 1.61 8.92
C ALA A 63 -6.85 0.43 8.54
N PRO A 64 -6.61 -0.23 7.39
CA PRO A 64 -7.37 -1.41 6.99
C PRO A 64 -7.05 -2.61 7.90
N ASP A 65 -7.99 -3.55 8.03
CA ASP A 65 -7.75 -4.83 8.73
C ASP A 65 -6.47 -5.53 8.23
N ALA A 66 -6.19 -5.46 6.92
CA ALA A 66 -5.00 -6.05 6.32
C ALA A 66 -3.69 -5.52 6.91
N TRP A 67 -3.65 -4.25 7.31
CA TRP A 67 -2.48 -3.65 7.96
C TRP A 67 -2.12 -4.40 9.25
N GLN A 68 -3.14 -4.70 10.06
CA GLN A 68 -2.96 -5.38 11.33
C GLN A 68 -2.77 -6.89 11.17
N GLU A 69 -3.49 -7.53 10.23
CA GLU A 69 -3.35 -8.96 10.01
C GLU A 69 -1.97 -9.33 9.47
N ILE A 70 -1.42 -8.54 8.54
CA ILE A 70 -0.08 -8.81 8.00
C ILE A 70 0.99 -8.64 9.11
N ALA A 71 0.79 -7.75 10.07
CA ALA A 71 1.66 -7.60 11.24
C ALA A 71 1.69 -8.84 12.16
N ARG A 72 0.64 -9.67 12.11
CA ARG A 72 0.48 -10.86 12.95
C ARG A 72 1.02 -12.14 12.31
N LEU A 73 1.54 -12.05 11.08
CA LEU A 73 2.06 -13.22 10.36
C LEU A 73 3.32 -13.74 11.06
N ASP A 74 3.43 -15.07 11.10
CA ASP A 74 4.72 -15.71 11.35
C ASP A 74 5.56 -15.64 10.08
N THR A 75 6.67 -14.91 10.15
CA THR A 75 7.51 -14.62 8.98
C THR A 75 8.76 -15.49 8.92
N VAL A 76 8.85 -16.61 9.67
CA VAL A 76 10.06 -17.46 9.82
C VAL A 76 11.05 -17.37 8.65
N GLY A 77 12.21 -16.76 8.89
CA GLY A 77 13.29 -16.63 7.91
C GLY A 77 13.15 -15.49 6.89
N ILE A 78 12.10 -14.68 6.99
CA ILE A 78 11.84 -13.48 6.19
C ILE A 78 11.73 -12.25 7.08
N THR A 79 12.52 -11.24 6.76
CA THR A 79 12.29 -9.85 7.20
C THR A 79 11.18 -9.24 6.35
N LEU A 80 10.06 -8.89 6.96
CA LEU A 80 8.89 -8.34 6.27
C LEU A 80 8.75 -6.84 6.56
N GLU A 81 8.79 -6.03 5.51
CA GLU A 81 8.41 -4.62 5.56
C GLU A 81 6.98 -4.43 5.04
N ARG A 82 6.25 -3.50 5.67
CA ARG A 82 4.87 -3.15 5.32
C ARG A 82 4.81 -1.69 4.89
N VAL A 83 4.36 -1.45 3.66
CA VAL A 83 4.14 -0.10 3.13
C VAL A 83 2.65 0.20 3.14
N ALA A 84 2.26 1.31 3.75
CA ALA A 84 0.89 1.81 3.65
C ALA A 84 0.67 2.44 2.27
N LEU A 85 0.04 1.73 1.33
CA LEU A 85 -0.22 2.24 -0.02
C LEU A 85 -1.49 3.07 -0.02
N VAL A 86 -1.32 4.38 0.17
CA VAL A 86 -2.40 5.34 0.38
C VAL A 86 -2.61 6.17 -0.90
N PRO A 87 -3.82 6.33 -1.45
CA PRO A 87 -4.06 7.22 -2.57
C PRO A 87 -3.77 8.66 -2.18
N LEU A 88 -3.11 9.41 -3.08
CA LEU A 88 -2.63 10.76 -2.79
C LEU A 88 -3.73 11.70 -2.26
N THR A 89 -4.98 11.49 -2.66
CA THR A 89 -6.14 12.26 -2.21
C THR A 89 -6.35 12.26 -0.69
N LEU A 90 -5.90 11.22 0.03
CA LEU A 90 -6.02 11.16 1.50
C LEU A 90 -4.98 12.00 2.24
N PHE A 91 -3.99 12.55 1.52
CA PHE A 91 -3.02 13.49 2.10
C PHE A 91 -3.41 14.96 1.88
N ARG A 92 -4.57 15.24 1.27
CA ARG A 92 -5.01 16.63 1.03
C ARG A 92 -5.19 17.43 2.32
N ASP A 93 -5.76 16.81 3.34
CA ASP A 93 -5.87 17.40 4.67
C ASP A 93 -4.60 17.09 5.47
N PRO A 94 -3.85 18.11 5.96
CA PRO A 94 -2.65 17.89 6.75
C PRO A 94 -2.88 17.11 8.06
N ALA A 95 -4.07 17.20 8.67
CA ALA A 95 -4.41 16.44 9.86
C ALA A 95 -4.59 14.95 9.55
N ASP A 96 -5.25 14.62 8.43
CA ASP A 96 -5.40 13.24 7.97
C ASP A 96 -4.04 12.66 7.56
N ALA A 97 -3.25 13.41 6.80
CA ALA A 97 -1.88 13.04 6.43
C ALA A 97 -1.02 12.69 7.67
N GLY A 98 -1.06 13.57 8.68
CA GLY A 98 -0.35 13.37 9.92
C GLY A 98 -0.88 12.18 10.75
N ALA A 99 -2.19 11.92 10.71
CA ALA A 99 -2.80 10.78 11.41
C ALA A 99 -2.43 9.44 10.76
N ILE A 100 -2.41 9.38 9.42
CA ILE A 100 -1.96 8.20 8.66
C ILE A 100 -0.49 7.92 8.97
N ALA A 101 0.39 8.91 8.82
CA ALA A 101 1.82 8.76 9.10
C ALA A 101 2.08 8.35 10.55
N ARG A 102 1.40 8.96 11.53
CA ARG A 102 1.47 8.53 12.93
C ARG A 102 1.10 7.05 13.09
N THR A 103 -0.01 6.63 12.47
CA THR A 103 -0.47 5.25 12.58
C THR A 103 0.59 4.28 12.05
N VAL A 104 1.18 4.58 10.89
CA VAL A 104 2.29 3.81 10.31
C VAL A 104 3.50 3.76 11.25
N ALA A 105 3.97 4.91 11.75
CA ALA A 105 5.12 4.99 12.64
C ALA A 105 4.94 4.24 13.95
N THR A 106 3.72 4.20 14.50
CA THR A 106 3.43 3.48 15.74
C THR A 106 3.11 1.99 15.54
N SER A 107 3.20 1.47 14.31
CA SER A 107 2.80 0.10 13.97
C SER A 107 3.93 -0.94 14.10
N GLY A 108 5.09 -0.56 14.63
CA GLY A 108 6.24 -1.42 14.83
C GLY A 108 7.33 -1.25 13.77
N GLU A 109 8.36 -2.07 13.85
CA GLU A 109 9.51 -2.02 12.92
C GLU A 109 9.10 -2.40 11.49
N GLY A 110 9.88 -1.93 10.50
CA GLY A 110 9.67 -2.23 9.09
C GLY A 110 8.40 -1.64 8.50
N CYS A 111 7.85 -0.57 9.10
CA CYS A 111 6.68 0.13 8.58
C CYS A 111 7.11 1.36 7.78
N LEU A 112 6.59 1.50 6.56
CA LEU A 112 6.88 2.60 5.66
C LEU A 112 5.61 3.32 5.25
N LEU A 113 5.72 4.63 5.05
CA LEU A 113 4.65 5.41 4.44
C LEU A 113 4.76 5.27 2.92
N GLY A 114 3.64 4.95 2.27
CA GLY A 114 3.57 4.87 0.82
C GLY A 114 2.52 5.81 0.24
N GLY A 115 2.52 5.86 -1.08
CA GLY A 115 1.62 6.70 -1.84
C GLY A 115 1.35 6.10 -3.22
N PHE A 116 0.10 6.19 -3.67
CA PHE A 116 -0.25 5.95 -5.07
C PHE A 116 -0.49 7.29 -5.76
N ILE A 117 0.47 7.67 -6.61
CA ILE A 117 0.52 8.92 -7.36
C ILE A 117 0.28 8.62 -8.84
N HIS A 118 -0.81 9.16 -9.37
CA HIS A 118 -1.24 9.00 -10.74
C HIS A 118 -1.80 10.33 -11.23
N SER A 119 -1.72 10.62 -12.54
CA SER A 119 -2.21 11.90 -13.08
C SER A 119 -3.66 12.21 -12.71
N SER A 120 -4.51 11.19 -12.57
CA SER A 120 -5.92 11.36 -12.18
C SER A 120 -6.14 11.81 -10.73
N ASN A 121 -5.12 11.73 -9.87
CA ASN A 121 -5.22 12.07 -8.45
C ASN A 121 -4.17 13.11 -8.00
N TRP A 122 -3.38 13.64 -8.94
CA TRP A 122 -2.29 14.54 -8.67
C TRP A 122 -2.75 15.80 -7.92
N ASP A 123 -1.99 16.16 -6.89
CA ASP A 123 -2.23 17.32 -6.07
C ASP A 123 -0.91 17.76 -5.42
N ALA A 124 -0.41 18.92 -5.86
CA ALA A 124 0.86 19.47 -5.39
C ALA A 124 0.85 19.89 -3.91
N ALA A 125 -0.31 20.02 -3.25
CA ALA A 125 -0.36 20.25 -1.81
C ALA A 125 -0.38 18.92 -1.05
N ALA A 126 -1.13 17.94 -1.57
CA ALA A 126 -1.25 16.64 -0.92
C ALA A 126 0.10 15.90 -0.85
N MET A 127 0.93 15.96 -1.89
CA MET A 127 2.23 15.30 -1.85
C MET A 127 3.21 16.04 -0.90
N ALA A 128 2.97 17.31 -0.56
CA ALA A 128 3.81 18.05 0.40
C ALA A 128 3.44 17.57 1.79
N ASN A 129 2.15 17.47 2.05
CA ASN A 129 1.64 16.91 3.30
C ASN A 129 2.13 15.47 3.51
N LEU A 130 2.21 14.65 2.45
CA LEU A 130 2.79 13.30 2.51
C LEU A 130 4.25 13.34 2.96
N LEU A 131 5.09 14.13 2.28
CA LEU A 131 6.52 14.23 2.57
C LEU A 131 6.78 14.85 3.95
N ASP A 132 6.08 15.93 4.29
CA ASP A 132 6.17 16.59 5.60
C ASP A 132 5.75 15.64 6.73
N SER A 133 4.73 14.81 6.49
CA SER A 133 4.27 13.83 7.48
C SER A 133 5.27 12.68 7.62
N ALA A 134 5.86 12.19 6.53
CA ALA A 134 6.92 11.19 6.58
C ALA A 134 8.14 11.71 7.35
N ALA A 135 8.60 12.93 7.03
CA ALA A 135 9.73 13.55 7.71
C ALA A 135 9.45 13.80 9.20
N ARG A 136 8.23 14.25 9.55
CA ARG A 136 7.84 14.49 10.95
C ARG A 136 7.88 13.22 11.80
N TRP A 137 7.57 12.08 11.20
CA TRP A 137 7.51 10.78 11.88
C TRP A 137 8.72 9.89 11.61
N ASP A 138 9.76 10.43 10.95
CA ASP A 138 10.99 9.70 10.58
C ASP A 138 10.71 8.38 9.85
N LEU A 139 9.78 8.43 8.89
CA LEU A 139 9.37 7.28 8.10
C LEU A 139 10.08 7.24 6.75
N ASP A 140 10.62 6.06 6.43
CA ASP A 140 11.00 5.75 5.05
C ASP A 140 9.78 5.76 4.12
N LEU A 141 10.03 6.08 2.85
CA LEU A 141 9.03 6.21 1.80
C LEU A 141 9.16 5.12 0.74
N ASP A 142 8.02 4.63 0.25
CA ASP A 142 7.95 3.78 -0.93
C ASP A 142 6.69 4.11 -1.74
N LEU A 143 6.89 4.77 -2.89
CA LEU A 143 5.84 5.42 -3.67
C LEU A 143 5.65 4.73 -5.02
N HIS A 144 4.39 4.46 -5.39
CA HIS A 144 4.01 4.18 -6.76
C HIS A 144 3.77 5.51 -7.46
N ILE A 145 4.66 5.87 -8.38
CA ILE A 145 4.61 7.15 -9.10
C ILE A 145 4.46 6.87 -10.58
N ASP A 146 3.46 7.52 -11.20
CA ASP A 146 3.26 7.53 -12.65
C ASP A 146 3.24 6.12 -13.27
N GLU A 147 2.57 5.18 -12.59
CA GLU A 147 2.29 3.83 -13.12
C GLU A 147 1.21 3.88 -14.22
N GLU A 148 1.49 4.64 -15.27
CA GLU A 148 0.60 4.92 -16.39
C GLU A 148 1.39 5.02 -17.70
N LEU A 149 0.67 5.06 -18.82
CA LEU A 149 1.26 5.20 -20.16
C LEU A 149 1.16 6.63 -20.70
N SER A 150 0.73 7.58 -19.87
CA SER A 150 0.58 8.99 -20.25
C SER A 150 1.95 9.64 -20.45
N GLU A 151 2.14 10.30 -21.59
CA GLU A 151 3.37 11.09 -21.86
C GLU A 151 3.44 12.38 -21.02
N VAL A 152 2.33 12.76 -20.36
CA VAL A 152 2.20 13.99 -19.57
C VAL A 152 1.96 13.70 -18.09
N SER A 153 2.50 12.58 -17.58
CA SER A 153 2.42 12.23 -16.17
C SER A 153 3.06 13.29 -15.28
N GLN A 154 2.47 13.54 -14.11
CA GLN A 154 2.83 14.68 -13.26
C GLN A 154 3.56 14.28 -11.98
N GLY A 155 3.52 13.01 -11.58
CA GLY A 155 4.05 12.57 -10.30
C GLY A 155 5.52 12.88 -10.08
N LEU A 156 6.34 12.70 -11.13
CA LEU A 156 7.78 13.01 -11.07
C LEU A 156 8.11 14.50 -11.22
N THR A 157 7.19 15.35 -11.67
CA THR A 157 7.45 16.80 -11.88
C THR A 157 7.77 17.55 -10.58
N TRP A 158 7.51 16.93 -9.44
CA TRP A 158 7.84 17.46 -8.14
C TRP A 158 9.33 17.33 -7.79
N LEU A 159 10.00 16.25 -8.23
CA LEU A 159 11.40 15.96 -7.91
C LEU A 159 12.35 16.97 -8.56
#